data_AF-A0A0Q4XZ51-F1
#
_entry.id   AF-A0A0Q4XZ51-F1
#
_cell.length_a   1.000
_cell.length_b   1.000
_cell.length_c   1.000
_cell.angle_alpha   90.00
_cell.angle_beta   90.00
_cell.angle_gamma   90.00
#
_symmetry.space_group_name_H-M   'P 1'
#
loop_
_entity.id
_entity.type
_entity.pdbx_description
1 polymer ?
#
loop_
_entity_poly.entity_id
_entity_poly.type
_entity_poly.pdbx_seq_one_letter_code
_entity_poly.pdbx_strand_id
1 'polypeptide(L)'
;MMGERQAVAAFAALGQEHRMRIVRQLVTAGPDGMAAGMLAEAVGVSGTNLSFHVKELTHAGLVTSRREGRSIIYSAAYPDLSELIQFLMRDCCQGRPEVCAPAVAALSACCKETSRWTS
;
A
#
# COMPACT_ATOMS: atom_id res chain seq x y z
N MET A 1 -11.89 2.21 11.74
CA MET A 1 -10.84 2.14 12.79
C MET A 1 -10.35 0.71 12.91
N MET A 2 -9.19 0.46 12.33
CA MET A 2 -8.46 -0.79 12.37
C MET A 2 -8.15 -1.24 13.80
N GLY A 3 -8.47 -2.49 14.10
CA GLY A 3 -8.13 -3.16 15.37
C GLY A 3 -6.90 -4.06 15.23
N GLU A 4 -6.36 -4.53 16.36
CA GLU A 4 -5.10 -5.28 16.41
C GLU A 4 -5.06 -6.51 15.48
N ARG A 5 -6.11 -7.32 15.47
CA ARG A 5 -6.18 -8.52 14.60
C ARG A 5 -6.05 -8.17 13.12
N GLN A 6 -6.69 -7.08 12.71
CA GLN A 6 -6.64 -6.61 11.32
C GLN A 6 -5.25 -6.05 11.00
N ALA A 7 -4.66 -5.28 11.92
CA ALA A 7 -3.30 -4.76 11.76
C ALA A 7 -2.26 -5.89 11.66
N VAL A 8 -2.34 -6.91 12.52
CA VAL A 8 -1.46 -8.09 12.48
C VAL A 8 -1.59 -8.83 11.14
N ALA A 9 -2.82 -9.03 10.64
CA ALA A 9 -3.05 -9.65 9.34
C ALA A 9 -2.43 -8.83 8.19
N ALA A 10 -2.58 -7.51 8.23
CA ALA A 10 -2.00 -6.60 7.26
C ALA A 10 -0.46 -6.61 7.30
N PHE A 11 0.16 -6.58 8.48
CA PHE A 11 1.61 -6.70 8.61
C PHE A 11 2.13 -8.06 8.17
N ALA A 12 1.44 -9.15 8.50
CA ALA A 12 1.80 -10.48 8.03
C ALA A 12 1.74 -10.59 6.49
N ALA A 13 0.73 -9.96 5.87
CA ALA A 13 0.66 -9.86 4.42
C ALA A 13 1.83 -9.02 3.86
N LEU A 14 2.15 -7.87 4.45
CA LEU A 14 3.26 -7.02 4.01
C LEU A 14 4.65 -7.63 4.26
N GLY A 15 4.80 -8.53 5.23
CA GLY A 15 6.07 -9.18 5.62
C GLY A 15 6.69 -10.13 4.60
N GLN A 16 6.23 -10.10 3.34
CA GLN A 16 6.79 -10.88 2.23
C GLN A 16 7.22 -9.92 1.12
N GLU A 17 8.44 -10.11 0.62
CA GLU A 17 9.13 -9.17 -0.26
C GLU A 17 8.31 -8.76 -1.51
N HIS A 18 7.74 -9.71 -2.24
CA HIS A 18 6.93 -9.40 -3.43
C HIS A 18 5.62 -8.71 -3.08
N ARG A 19 4.98 -9.05 -1.95
CA ARG A 19 3.76 -8.37 -1.49
C ARG A 19 4.02 -6.91 -1.13
N MET A 20 5.14 -6.62 -0.47
CA MET A 20 5.59 -5.25 -0.21
C MET A 20 5.84 -4.50 -1.53
N ARG A 21 6.55 -5.11 -2.49
CA ARG A 21 6.79 -4.50 -3.81
C ARG A 21 5.49 -4.21 -4.56
N ILE A 22 4.52 -5.13 -4.54
CA ILE A 22 3.20 -4.96 -5.14
C ILE A 22 2.48 -3.76 -4.54
N VAL A 23 2.37 -3.67 -3.21
CA VAL A 23 1.70 -2.54 -2.55
C VAL A 23 2.38 -1.23 -2.91
N ARG A 24 3.72 -1.18 -2.89
CA ARG A 24 4.47 0.03 -3.27
C ARG A 24 4.24 0.42 -4.73
N GLN A 25 4.23 -0.53 -5.66
CA GLN A 25 3.93 -0.26 -7.07
C GLN A 25 2.51 0.28 -7.25
N LEU A 26 1.53 -0.29 -6.55
CA LEU A 26 0.14 0.16 -6.61
C LEU A 26 -0.07 1.53 -5.97
N VAL A 27 0.66 1.87 -4.90
CA VAL A 27 0.65 3.21 -4.31
C VAL A 27 1.18 4.24 -5.31
N THR A 28 2.27 3.92 -6.02
CA THR A 28 2.85 4.79 -7.07
C THR A 28 1.93 4.91 -8.29
N ALA A 29 1.23 3.83 -8.67
CA ALA A 29 0.28 3.83 -9.78
C ALA A 29 -0.95 4.72 -9.53
N GLY A 30 -1.21 5.09 -8.28
CA GLY A 30 -2.33 5.96 -7.94
C GLY A 30 -3.68 5.22 -7.86
N PRO A 31 -4.78 5.98 -7.72
CA PRO A 31 -6.13 5.41 -7.60
C PRO A 31 -6.57 4.59 -8.82
N ASP A 32 -6.04 4.91 -10.01
CA ASP A 32 -6.34 4.18 -11.24
C ASP A 32 -5.75 2.76 -11.23
N GLY A 33 -4.69 2.54 -10.45
CA GLY A 33 -4.07 1.24 -10.27
C GLY A 33 -3.29 0.75 -11.49
N MET A 34 -3.08 -0.57 -11.57
CA MET A 34 -2.26 -1.19 -12.60
C MET A 34 -2.85 -2.52 -13.07
N ALA A 35 -2.81 -2.76 -14.38
CA ALA A 35 -3.26 -4.02 -14.97
C ALA A 35 -2.40 -5.20 -14.48
N ALA A 36 -3.02 -6.35 -14.26
CA ALA A 36 -2.36 -7.53 -13.69
C ALA A 36 -1.07 -7.94 -14.45
N GLY A 37 -1.07 -7.91 -15.78
CA GLY A 37 0.12 -8.22 -16.58
C GLY A 37 1.27 -7.26 -16.31
N MET A 38 1.01 -5.95 -16.40
CA MET A 38 2.00 -4.91 -16.12
C MET A 38 2.51 -4.98 -14.67
N LEU A 39 1.63 -5.28 -13.71
CA LEU A 39 2.02 -5.40 -12.31
C LEU A 39 2.92 -6.62 -12.08
N ALA A 40 2.64 -7.75 -12.73
CA ALA A 40 3.46 -8.95 -12.66
C ALA A 40 4.87 -8.70 -13.20
N GLU A 41 4.96 -8.01 -14.34
CA GLU A 41 6.22 -7.57 -14.95
C GLU A 41 6.98 -6.60 -14.03
N ALA A 42 6.31 -5.57 -13.52
CA ALA A 42 6.92 -4.54 -12.68
C ALA A 42 7.52 -5.08 -11.36
N VAL A 43 6.94 -6.16 -10.82
CA VAL A 43 7.43 -6.79 -9.57
C VAL A 43 8.25 -8.07 -9.80
N GLY A 44 8.41 -8.48 -11.06
CA GLY A 44 9.25 -9.60 -11.48
C GLY A 44 8.72 -10.98 -11.09
N VAL A 45 7.40 -11.21 -11.21
CA VAL A 45 6.77 -12.51 -10.88
C VAL A 45 5.89 -13.01 -12.01
N SER A 46 5.57 -14.31 -12.02
CA SER A 46 4.58 -14.87 -12.94
C SER A 46 3.17 -14.39 -12.62
N GLY A 47 2.24 -14.44 -13.59
CA GLY A 47 0.83 -14.12 -13.35
C GLY A 47 0.16 -14.99 -12.27
N THR A 48 0.55 -16.27 -12.18
CA THR A 48 0.09 -17.19 -11.13
C THR A 48 0.58 -16.75 -9.75
N ASN A 49 1.87 -16.42 -9.62
CA ASN A 49 2.44 -15.95 -8.36
C ASN A 49 1.86 -14.58 -7.96
N LEU A 50 1.65 -13.68 -8.94
CA LEU A 50 0.96 -12.42 -8.69
C LEU A 50 -0.43 -12.67 -8.11
N SER A 51 -1.21 -13.55 -8.73
CA SER A 51 -2.57 -13.88 -8.28
C SER A 51 -2.58 -14.41 -6.84
N PHE A 52 -1.59 -15.23 -6.47
CA PHE A 52 -1.39 -15.68 -5.10
C PHE A 52 -1.09 -14.51 -4.15
N HIS A 53 -0.15 -13.63 -4.50
CA HIS A 53 0.22 -12.48 -3.67
C HIS A 53 -0.92 -11.47 -3.48
N VAL A 54 -1.62 -11.10 -4.56
CA VAL A 54 -2.72 -10.13 -4.50
C VAL A 54 -3.94 -10.70 -3.79
N LYS A 55 -4.17 -12.02 -3.83
CA LYS A 55 -5.24 -12.66 -3.03
C LYS A 55 -5.02 -12.46 -1.54
N GLU A 56 -3.79 -12.68 -1.07
CA GLU A 56 -3.42 -12.46 0.34
C GLU A 56 -3.53 -10.99 0.73
N LEU A 57 -3.05 -10.08 -0.13
CA LEU A 57 -3.17 -8.63 0.08
C LEU A 57 -4.63 -8.16 0.08
N THR A 58 -5.49 -8.74 -0.75
CA THR A 58 -6.93 -8.46 -0.78
C THR A 58 -7.62 -8.97 0.48
N HIS A 59 -7.28 -10.18 0.94
CA HIS A 59 -7.79 -10.69 2.23
C HIS A 59 -7.37 -9.83 3.42
N ALA A 60 -6.18 -9.24 3.37
CA ALA A 60 -5.70 -8.30 4.37
C ALA A 60 -6.29 -6.88 4.22
N GLY A 61 -7.12 -6.63 3.20
CA GLY A 61 -7.74 -5.33 2.95
C GLY A 61 -6.81 -4.27 2.36
N LEU A 62 -5.63 -4.63 1.87
CA LEU A 62 -4.61 -3.67 1.41
C LEU A 62 -4.66 -3.37 -0.10
N VAL A 63 -5.31 -4.25 -0.87
CA VAL A 63 -5.44 -4.15 -2.32
C VAL A 63 -6.88 -4.41 -2.72
N THR A 64 -7.37 -3.62 -3.66
CA THR A 64 -8.66 -3.84 -4.33
C THR A 64 -8.45 -4.24 -5.77
N SER A 65 -9.46 -4.86 -6.38
CA SER A 65 -9.44 -5.23 -7.79
C SER A 65 -10.73 -4.83 -8.47
N ARG A 66 -10.64 -4.48 -9.75
CA ARG A 66 -11.79 -4.24 -10.62
C ARG A 66 -11.53 -4.83 -11.99
N ARG A 67 -12.59 -5.21 -12.70
CA ARG A 67 -12.48 -5.74 -14.06
C ARG A 67 -12.68 -4.63 -15.07
N GLU A 68 -11.78 -4.54 -16.04
CA GLU A 68 -11.82 -3.57 -17.13
C GLU A 68 -11.63 -4.32 -18.45
N GLY A 69 -12.76 -4.61 -19.11
CA GLY A 69 -12.82 -5.48 -20.28
C GLY A 69 -12.29 -6.89 -20.00
N ARG A 70 -11.14 -7.21 -20.60
CA ARG A 70 -10.46 -8.52 -20.44
C ARG A 70 -9.40 -8.51 -19.34
N SER A 71 -9.07 -7.35 -18.79
CA SER A 71 -8.00 -7.18 -17.80
C SER A 71 -8.58 -7.01 -16.40
N ILE A 72 -7.82 -7.46 -15.39
CA ILE A 72 -8.04 -7.09 -13.98
C ILE A 72 -7.08 -5.96 -13.67
N ILE A 73 -7.61 -4.89 -13.07
CA ILE A 73 -6.80 -3.79 -12.56
C ILE A 73 -6.79 -3.87 -11.04
N TYR A 74 -5.59 -3.88 -10.47
CA TYR A 74 -5.37 -3.83 -9.03
C TYR A 74 -5.05 -2.40 -8.60
N SER A 75 -5.52 -1.98 -7.44
CA SER A 75 -5.22 -0.68 -6.84
C SER A 75 -4.99 -0.81 -5.34
N ALA A 76 -4.24 0.13 -4.77
CA ALA A 76 -4.02 0.19 -3.33
C ALA A 76 -5.30 0.61 -2.60
N ALA A 77 -5.61 -0.05 -1.49
CA ALA A 77 -6.69 0.37 -0.60
C ALA A 77 -6.18 1.51 0.31
N TYR A 78 -6.16 2.74 -0.22
CA TYR A 78 -5.61 3.90 0.49
C TYR A 78 -6.20 4.15 1.90
N PRO A 79 -7.53 4.01 2.12
CA PRO A 79 -8.08 4.17 3.46
C PRO A 79 -7.48 3.17 4.45
N ASP A 80 -7.43 1.89 4.09
CA ASP A 80 -6.89 0.83 4.96
C ASP A 80 -5.37 0.97 5.19
N LEU A 81 -4.61 1.36 4.16
CA LEU A 81 -3.19 1.67 4.30
C LEU A 81 -2.96 2.86 5.25
N SER A 82 -3.79 3.90 5.17
CA SER A 82 -3.74 5.03 6.08
C SER A 82 -4.06 4.60 7.52
N GLU A 83 -5.11 3.79 7.71
CA GLU A 83 -5.45 3.26 9.03
C GLU A 83 -4.34 2.37 9.62
N LEU A 84 -3.64 1.59 8.79
CA LEU A 84 -2.51 0.75 9.22
C LEU A 84 -1.31 1.57 9.69
N ILE A 85 -0.95 2.63 8.96
CA ILE A 85 0.12 3.56 9.38
C ILE A 85 -0.29 4.26 10.67
N GLN A 86 -1.53 4.75 10.73
CA GLN A 86 -2.08 5.36 11.94
C GLN A 86 -2.11 4.39 13.12
N PHE A 87 -2.33 3.09 12.92
CA PHE A 87 -2.28 2.08 13.97
C PHE A 87 -0.90 2.00 14.63
N LEU A 88 0.19 1.99 13.84
CA LEU A 88 1.56 2.00 14.37
C LEU A 88 1.94 3.30 15.07
N MET A 89 1.46 4.42 14.53
CA MET A 89 1.79 5.75 15.05
C MET A 89 0.88 6.16 16.21
N ARG A 90 -0.22 5.43 16.44
CA ARG A 90 -1.10 5.61 17.60
C ARG A 90 -0.26 5.44 18.86
N ASP A 91 -0.42 6.37 19.79
CA ASP A 91 0.31 6.38 21.06
C ASP A 91 1.85 6.53 20.96
N CYS A 92 2.44 6.61 19.75
CA CYS A 92 3.81 7.09 19.56
C CYS A 92 3.99 8.48 20.20
N CYS A 93 2.90 9.25 20.26
CA CYS A 93 2.78 10.54 20.92
C CYS A 93 2.48 10.48 22.44
N GLN A 94 2.81 9.39 23.16
CA GLN A 94 2.88 9.34 24.65
C GLN A 94 3.97 10.28 25.23
N GLY A 95 4.14 11.47 24.64
CA GLY A 95 5.13 12.47 25.01
C GLY A 95 6.47 12.38 24.27
N ARG A 96 6.59 11.54 23.22
CA ARG A 96 7.85 11.35 22.47
C ARG A 96 7.75 11.73 20.98
N PRO A 97 7.50 13.01 20.67
CA PRO A 97 7.37 13.48 19.28
C PRO A 97 8.63 13.21 18.45
N GLU A 98 9.80 13.02 19.07
CA GLU A 98 11.05 12.66 18.39
C GLU A 98 10.98 11.35 17.59
N VAL A 99 10.06 10.44 17.91
CA VAL A 99 9.93 9.15 17.21
C VAL A 99 9.11 9.30 15.91
N CYS A 100 8.01 10.08 15.94
CA CYS A 100 7.13 10.24 14.78
C CYS A 100 7.47 11.46 13.93
N ALA A 101 8.02 12.54 14.51
CA ALA A 101 8.26 13.80 13.79
C ALA A 101 9.16 13.65 12.56
N PRO A 102 10.28 12.88 12.59
CA PRO A 102 11.09 12.69 11.38
C PRO A 102 10.33 11.99 10.26
N ALA A 103 9.54 10.97 10.60
CA ALA A 103 8.73 10.23 9.63
C ALA A 103 7.63 11.12 9.03
N VAL A 104 6.92 11.89 9.86
CA VAL A 104 5.89 12.84 9.40
C VAL A 104 6.49 13.94 8.52
N ALA A 105 7.65 14.48 8.90
CA ALA A 105 8.33 15.51 8.12
C ALA A 105 8.76 14.99 6.73
N ALA A 106 9.33 13.78 6.67
CA ALA A 106 9.72 13.15 5.41
C ALA A 106 8.49 12.90 4.51
N LEU A 107 7.39 12.40 5.07
CA LEU A 107 6.14 12.19 4.32
C LEU A 107 5.52 13.50 3.82
N SER A 108 5.53 14.55 4.65
CA SER A 108 4.95 15.86 4.33
C SER A 108 5.76 16.63 3.27
N ALA A 109 7.07 16.40 3.20
CA ALA A 109 7.93 16.98 2.16
C ALA A 109 7.61 16.39 0.77
N CYS A 110 7.27 15.09 0.70
CA CYS A 110 6.94 14.40 -0.54
C CYS A 110 5.70 15.01 -1.25
N CYS A 111 4.72 15.49 -0.48
CA CYS A 111 3.53 16.16 -1.01
C CYS A 111 3.79 17.58 -1.56
N LYS A 112 4.95 18.19 -1.28
CA LYS A 112 5.31 19.53 -1.79
C LYS A 112 6.04 19.47 -3.13
N GLU A 113 6.66 18.33 -3.47
CA GLU A 113 7.41 18.15 -4.71
C GLU A 113 6.48 17.84 -5.89
N THR A 114 5.41 17.06 -5.67
CA THR A 114 4.46 16.67 -6.72
C THR A 114 3.57 17.81 -7.23
N SER A 115 3.42 18.91 -6.48
CA SER A 115 2.70 20.12 -6.94
C SER A 115 3.56 21.08 -7.75
N ARG A 116 4.88 20.87 -7.83
CA ARG A 116 5.81 21.71 -8.61
C ARG A 116 5.84 21.38 -10.10
N TRP A 117 5.25 20.26 -10.52
CA TRP A 117 5.25 19.77 -11.90
C TRP A 117 3.93 19.96 -12.65
N THR A 118 2.95 20.63 -12.03
CA THR A 118 1.63 20.94 -12.63
C THR A 118 1.41 22.45 -12.87
N SER A 119 2.48 23.25 -12.90
CA SER A 119 2.47 24.66 -13.36
C SER A 119 3.32 24.85 -14.60
#